data_AF-A0A1B6ZEP1-F1
#
_entry.id   AF-A0A1B6ZEP1-F1
#
_cell.length_a   1.000
_cell.length_b   1.000
_cell.length_c   1.000
_cell.angle_alpha   90.00
_cell.angle_beta   90.00
_cell.angle_gamma   90.00
#
_symmetry.space_group_name_H-M   'P 1'
#
loop_
_entity.id
_entity.type
_entity.pdbx_description
1 polymer ?
#
loop_
_entity_poly.entity_id
_entity_poly.type
_entity_poly.pdbx_seq_one_letter_code
_entity_poly.pdbx_strand_id
1 'polypeptide(L)'
;MRSLSSHSFGAASIVATVFLWAAAPTLAQPTPRTIETTAGQDWKHVQTGVIIPAKLSGFDREYVRDLTDKELDVIAQYYSDESRTRLTLFLYRAALDSVPLWFDTADISLRKNTSFVPGTTEFVSSTFTPPGQSRASGMMTVYASSGGDFKATGIAMMPLNGWLAKVRFTSAELTALEMAAALQPILAAVTWPENILSGPVAVPVQPCKNKLKLTEKVKRIKPTMADALIGGLLGVAAETDGTIVEKEAIVYCRDPQDFGQFSAYRANGSKNGYILPLGDAGRALSISQNEAGGLIGGSKGKRYTPMNMQLDQTIIYPDLNKLPTPRLLLAATGDAAAISSTTTWPEGDTTINIGISEENEDR
;
A
#
# COMPACT_ATOMS: atom_id res chain seq x y z
N MET A 1 -51.19 -48.55 34.57
CA MET A 1 -51.05 -48.68 36.04
C MET A 1 -49.58 -48.82 36.38
N ARG A 2 -49.06 -47.99 37.31
CA ARG A 2 -47.78 -48.11 38.07
C ARG A 2 -46.49 -48.10 37.21
N SER A 3 -45.60 -47.10 37.26
CA SER A 3 -44.78 -46.52 38.35
C SER A 3 -43.92 -47.51 39.13
N LEU A 4 -42.59 -47.32 39.05
CA LEU A 4 -41.49 -47.45 40.04
C LEU A 4 -40.22 -48.02 39.37
N SER A 5 -39.18 -47.19 39.11
CA SER A 5 -37.96 -46.96 39.94
C SER A 5 -37.08 -48.21 40.07
N SER A 6 -35.76 -48.25 39.93
CA SER A 6 -34.66 -47.28 40.04
C SER A 6 -33.36 -48.03 39.70
N HIS A 7 -32.31 -47.39 39.17
CA HIS A 7 -30.94 -47.47 39.70
C HIS A 7 -30.00 -46.49 38.96
N SER A 8 -29.40 -45.60 39.75
CA SER A 8 -28.21 -44.78 39.47
C SER A 8 -26.95 -45.65 39.75
N PHE A 9 -25.70 -45.41 39.35
CA PHE A 9 -24.89 -44.28 38.90
C PHE A 9 -23.69 -44.87 38.11
N GLY A 10 -23.10 -44.11 37.20
CA GLY A 10 -21.80 -44.45 36.58
C GLY A 10 -21.26 -43.27 35.78
N ALA A 11 -20.62 -42.33 36.46
CA ALA A 11 -20.06 -41.11 35.88
C ALA A 11 -18.81 -41.41 35.04
N ALA A 12 -18.82 -40.94 33.79
CA ALA A 12 -17.61 -40.74 32.99
C ALA A 12 -17.57 -39.26 32.58
N SER A 13 -16.87 -38.45 33.37
CA SER A 13 -16.57 -37.06 33.04
C SER A 13 -15.59 -37.00 31.88
N ILE A 14 -16.06 -36.67 30.69
CA ILE A 14 -15.23 -36.21 29.58
C ILE A 14 -14.86 -34.76 29.88
N VAL A 15 -13.64 -34.53 30.36
CA VAL A 15 -13.06 -33.18 30.42
C VAL A 15 -12.70 -32.77 29.00
N ALA A 16 -13.58 -32.03 28.35
CA ALA A 16 -13.28 -31.35 27.10
C ALA A 16 -12.40 -30.14 27.40
N THR A 17 -11.09 -30.32 27.25
CA THR A 17 -10.12 -29.22 27.30
C THR A 17 -10.37 -28.31 26.09
N VAL A 18 -11.10 -27.22 26.31
CA VAL A 18 -11.21 -26.12 25.34
C VAL A 18 -9.84 -25.49 25.24
N PHE A 19 -9.10 -25.81 24.17
CA PHE A 19 -7.95 -25.01 23.75
C PHE A 19 -8.49 -23.65 23.30
N LEU A 20 -8.49 -22.67 24.21
CA LEU A 20 -8.57 -21.27 23.84
C LEU A 20 -7.35 -20.96 22.99
N TRP A 21 -7.54 -20.96 21.67
CA TRP A 21 -6.65 -20.28 20.76
C TRP A 21 -6.66 -18.82 21.17
N ALA A 22 -5.60 -18.37 21.83
CA ALA A 22 -5.33 -16.96 21.99
C ALA A 22 -5.20 -16.39 20.58
N ALA A 23 -6.27 -15.75 20.09
CA ALA A 23 -6.19 -14.88 18.95
C ALA A 23 -5.13 -13.83 19.29
N ALA A 24 -4.01 -13.85 18.56
CA ALA A 24 -3.04 -12.78 18.64
C ALA A 24 -3.80 -11.46 18.45
N PRO A 25 -3.49 -10.41 19.22
CA PRO A 25 -4.10 -9.11 19.01
C PRO A 25 -3.74 -8.67 17.60
N THR A 26 -4.71 -8.78 16.69
CA THR A 26 -4.71 -8.03 15.45
C THR A 26 -4.53 -6.57 15.84
N LEU A 27 -3.40 -5.96 15.48
CA LEU A 27 -3.26 -4.51 15.54
C LEU A 27 -4.51 -3.93 14.86
N ALA A 28 -5.36 -3.28 15.66
CA ALA A 28 -6.63 -2.75 15.19
C ALA A 28 -6.30 -1.74 14.08
N GLN A 29 -6.69 -2.05 12.85
CA GLN A 29 -6.69 -1.02 11.82
C GLN A 29 -7.61 0.10 12.29
N PRO A 30 -7.22 1.39 12.16
CA PRO A 30 -8.10 2.50 12.48
C PRO A 30 -9.45 2.26 11.81
N THR A 31 -10.53 2.30 12.59
CA THR A 31 -11.86 2.19 12.00
C THR A 31 -12.07 3.40 11.10
N PRO A 32 -12.48 3.23 9.83
CA PRO A 32 -12.70 4.36 8.94
C PRO A 32 -13.61 5.40 9.60
N ARG A 33 -13.15 6.65 9.69
CA ARG A 33 -13.95 7.76 10.21
C ARG A 33 -14.59 8.48 9.05
N THR A 34 -15.90 8.72 9.14
CA THR A 34 -16.59 9.61 8.19
C THR A 34 -16.19 11.04 8.53
N ILE A 35 -15.79 11.80 7.52
CA ILE A 35 -15.55 13.23 7.65
C ILE A 35 -16.89 13.91 7.44
N GLU A 36 -17.33 14.67 8.43
CA GLU A 36 -18.54 15.48 8.31
C GLU A 36 -18.33 16.53 7.22
N THR A 37 -19.11 16.44 6.15
CA THR A 37 -19.12 17.44 5.08
C THR A 37 -20.50 18.04 4.96
N THR A 38 -20.57 19.36 4.75
CA THR A 38 -21.84 20.02 4.48
C THR A 38 -22.39 19.57 3.12
N ALA A 39 -23.65 19.14 3.09
CA ALA A 39 -24.32 18.73 1.86
C ALA A 39 -24.27 19.86 0.81
N GLY A 40 -23.93 19.51 -0.43
CA GLY A 40 -23.81 20.47 -1.53
C GLY A 40 -22.60 21.40 -1.46
N GLN A 41 -21.71 21.26 -0.47
CA GLN A 41 -20.47 22.05 -0.38
C GLN A 41 -19.23 21.21 -0.66
N ASP A 42 -18.29 21.84 -1.33
CA ASP A 42 -16.97 21.27 -1.57
C ASP A 42 -16.21 21.10 -0.25
N TRP A 43 -15.37 20.08 -0.18
CA TRP A 43 -14.56 19.79 1.00
C TRP A 43 -13.09 19.91 0.63
N LYS A 44 -12.34 20.72 1.40
CA LYS A 44 -10.90 20.89 1.20
C LYS A 44 -10.14 19.93 2.10
N HIS A 45 -9.31 19.09 1.50
CA HIS A 45 -8.39 18.25 2.22
C HIS A 45 -7.27 19.11 2.83
N VAL A 46 -7.08 19.01 4.15
CA VAL A 46 -6.17 19.92 4.86
C VAL A 46 -4.70 19.69 4.47
N GLN A 47 -4.30 18.44 4.23
CA GLN A 47 -2.89 18.11 4.03
C GLN A 47 -2.38 18.46 2.63
N THR A 48 -3.22 18.32 1.60
CA THR A 48 -2.80 18.54 0.20
C THR A 48 -3.41 19.78 -0.44
N GLY A 49 -4.42 20.38 0.19
CA GLY A 49 -5.16 21.51 -0.37
C GLY A 49 -6.09 21.15 -1.53
N VAL A 50 -6.21 19.87 -1.91
CA VAL A 50 -7.18 19.40 -2.91
C VAL A 50 -8.59 19.71 -2.43
N ILE A 51 -9.40 20.29 -3.31
CA ILE A 51 -10.81 20.55 -3.06
C ILE A 51 -11.62 19.47 -3.77
N ILE A 52 -12.22 18.60 -2.97
CA ILE A 52 -13.11 17.51 -3.39
C ILE A 52 -14.51 18.10 -3.53
N PRO A 53 -15.07 18.17 -4.75
CA PRO A 53 -16.34 18.85 -4.94
C PRO A 53 -17.52 18.08 -4.35
N ALA A 54 -18.64 18.77 -4.11
CA ALA A 54 -19.89 18.09 -3.75
C ALA A 54 -20.48 17.29 -4.93
N LYS A 55 -20.19 17.74 -6.16
CA LYS A 55 -20.57 17.08 -7.41
C LYS A 55 -19.35 16.96 -8.31
N LEU A 56 -19.08 15.76 -8.81
CA LEU A 56 -17.99 15.53 -9.76
C LEU A 56 -18.57 15.00 -11.06
N SER A 57 -18.45 15.78 -12.14
CA SER A 57 -18.94 15.38 -13.49
C SER A 57 -20.39 14.87 -13.52
N GLY A 58 -21.27 15.46 -12.69
CA GLY A 58 -22.68 15.09 -12.58
C GLY A 58 -23.00 14.02 -11.53
N PHE A 59 -21.99 13.40 -10.91
CA PHE A 59 -22.18 12.44 -9.82
C PHE A 59 -22.21 13.15 -8.46
N ASP A 60 -23.16 12.79 -7.60
CA ASP A 60 -23.28 13.34 -6.25
C ASP A 60 -22.29 12.63 -5.31
N ARG A 61 -21.62 13.41 -4.45
CA ARG A 61 -20.74 12.86 -3.40
C ARG A 61 -21.59 12.23 -2.30
N GLU A 62 -21.42 10.93 -2.08
CA GLU A 62 -22.09 10.20 -1.00
C GLU A 62 -21.41 10.44 0.35
N TYR A 63 -20.07 10.36 0.37
CA TYR A 63 -19.30 10.55 1.59
C TYR A 63 -17.84 10.92 1.32
N VAL A 64 -17.19 11.42 2.37
CA VAL A 64 -15.73 11.46 2.52
C VAL A 64 -15.36 10.67 3.78
N ARG A 65 -14.34 9.81 3.69
CA ARG A 65 -13.84 9.04 4.83
C ARG A 65 -12.33 9.14 4.91
N ASP A 66 -11.82 9.21 6.13
CA ASP A 66 -10.41 9.02 6.45
C ASP A 66 -10.21 7.58 6.95
N LEU A 67 -9.31 6.85 6.30
CA LEU A 67 -8.91 5.49 6.67
C LEU A 67 -7.75 5.50 7.68
N THR A 68 -7.40 6.69 8.18
CA THR A 68 -6.45 6.96 9.26
C THR A 68 -7.10 7.87 10.31
N ASP A 69 -6.28 8.46 11.18
CA ASP A 69 -6.63 9.50 12.14
C ASP A 69 -6.01 10.87 11.78
N LYS A 70 -5.30 10.98 10.65
CA LYS A 70 -4.48 12.13 10.25
C LYS A 70 -4.76 12.63 8.83
N GLU A 71 -5.77 12.07 8.16
CA GLU A 71 -6.09 12.34 6.74
C GLU A 71 -4.97 11.94 5.78
N LEU A 72 -4.21 10.89 6.12
CA LEU A 72 -3.14 10.39 5.25
C LEU A 72 -3.64 9.41 4.19
N ASP A 73 -4.89 8.97 4.29
CA ASP A 73 -5.57 8.06 3.37
C ASP A 73 -7.06 8.40 3.34
N VAL A 74 -7.45 9.25 2.40
CA VAL A 74 -8.81 9.78 2.28
C VAL A 74 -9.48 9.18 1.05
N ILE A 75 -10.75 8.81 1.20
CA ILE A 75 -11.61 8.37 0.11
C ILE A 75 -12.84 9.28 0.01
N ALA A 76 -13.20 9.67 -1.21
CA ALA A 76 -14.46 10.30 -1.53
C ALA A 76 -15.21 9.45 -2.55
N GLN A 77 -16.43 9.04 -2.21
CA GLN A 77 -17.28 8.23 -3.08
C GLN A 77 -18.35 9.10 -3.70
N TYR A 78 -18.56 8.89 -5.00
CA TYR A 78 -19.60 9.49 -5.79
C TYR A 78 -20.41 8.40 -6.47
N TYR A 79 -21.71 8.62 -6.57
CA TYR A 79 -22.62 7.66 -7.16
C TYR A 79 -23.74 8.36 -7.93
N SER A 80 -24.26 7.66 -8.94
CA SER A 80 -25.48 8.01 -9.65
C SER A 80 -26.35 6.76 -9.72
N ASP A 81 -27.53 6.82 -9.11
CA ASP A 81 -28.55 5.77 -9.19
C ASP A 81 -28.99 5.53 -10.64
N GLU A 82 -29.18 6.62 -11.41
CA GLU A 82 -29.65 6.58 -12.80
C GLU A 82 -28.70 5.77 -13.70
N SER A 83 -27.42 6.13 -13.70
CA SER A 83 -26.41 5.48 -14.55
C SER A 83 -25.76 4.25 -13.91
N ARG A 84 -26.16 3.92 -12.66
CA ARG A 84 -25.50 2.93 -11.77
C ARG A 84 -23.99 3.02 -11.83
N THR A 85 -23.48 4.25 -11.81
CA THR A 85 -22.07 4.56 -11.97
C THR A 85 -21.49 4.97 -10.64
N ARG A 86 -20.34 4.37 -10.31
CA ARG A 86 -19.57 4.69 -9.11
C ARG A 86 -18.22 5.25 -9.49
N LEU A 87 -17.89 6.38 -8.87
CA LEU A 87 -16.56 6.95 -8.88
C LEU A 87 -16.04 7.02 -7.45
N THR A 88 -14.78 6.65 -7.26
CA THR A 88 -14.12 6.80 -5.96
C THR A 88 -12.79 7.47 -6.16
N LEU A 89 -12.64 8.67 -5.59
CA LEU A 89 -11.38 9.39 -5.50
C LEU A 89 -10.68 8.96 -4.22
N PHE A 90 -9.47 8.47 -4.36
CA PHE A 90 -8.55 8.13 -3.28
C PHE A 90 -7.43 9.17 -3.30
N LEU A 91 -7.06 9.64 -2.12
CA LEU A 91 -6.02 10.61 -1.89
C LEU A 91 -5.19 10.13 -0.71
N TYR A 92 -3.98 9.65 -0.97
CA TYR A 92 -3.17 9.04 0.07
C TYR A 92 -1.71 9.42 -0.07
N ARG A 93 -1.04 9.59 1.08
CA ARG A 93 0.42 9.66 1.13
C ARG A 93 0.97 8.30 0.75
N ALA A 94 2.03 8.25 -0.04
CA ALA A 94 2.64 6.98 -0.43
C ALA A 94 4.03 6.86 0.19
N ALA A 95 4.32 5.70 0.77
CA ALA A 95 5.66 5.37 1.26
C ALA A 95 6.74 5.42 0.17
N LEU A 96 6.32 5.29 -1.09
CA LEU A 96 7.18 5.41 -2.26
C LEU A 96 6.50 6.33 -3.26
N ASP A 97 7.15 7.41 -3.68
CA ASP A 97 6.63 8.29 -4.73
C ASP A 97 6.81 7.66 -6.12
N SER A 98 5.93 6.72 -6.46
CA SER A 98 6.00 5.99 -7.73
C SER A 98 4.63 5.61 -8.28
N VAL A 99 4.09 6.46 -9.15
CA VAL A 99 2.87 6.16 -9.91
C VAL A 99 2.95 4.79 -10.60
N PRO A 100 4.02 4.41 -11.33
CA PRO A 100 4.11 3.10 -11.96
C PRO A 100 3.92 1.92 -11.01
N LEU A 101 4.56 1.94 -9.83
CA LEU A 101 4.50 0.84 -8.87
C LEU A 101 3.09 0.68 -8.27
N TRP A 102 2.50 1.78 -7.83
CA TRP A 102 1.18 1.75 -7.20
C TRP A 102 0.06 1.52 -8.21
N PHE A 103 0.19 2.07 -9.42
CA PHE A 103 -0.73 1.79 -10.52
C PHE A 103 -0.72 0.32 -10.90
N ASP A 104 0.47 -0.28 -11.03
CA ASP A 104 0.62 -1.70 -11.33
C ASP A 104 0.00 -2.59 -10.24
N THR A 105 0.16 -2.22 -8.97
CA THR A 105 -0.46 -2.92 -7.85
C THR A 105 -1.99 -2.81 -7.87
N ALA A 106 -2.51 -1.61 -8.14
CA ALA A 106 -3.94 -1.34 -8.29
C ALA A 106 -4.54 -2.11 -9.48
N ASP A 107 -3.83 -2.17 -10.61
CA ASP A 107 -4.23 -2.91 -11.81
C ASP A 107 -4.33 -4.41 -11.54
N ILE A 108 -3.31 -5.00 -10.91
CA ILE A 108 -3.34 -6.41 -10.52
C ILE A 108 -4.53 -6.67 -9.59
N SER A 109 -4.77 -5.80 -8.61
CA SER A 109 -5.91 -5.94 -7.70
C SER A 109 -7.24 -5.87 -8.44
N LEU A 110 -7.37 -4.99 -9.45
CA LEU A 110 -8.57 -4.87 -10.27
C LEU A 110 -8.80 -6.13 -11.10
N ARG A 111 -7.76 -6.62 -11.79
CA ARG A 111 -7.83 -7.83 -12.62
C ARG A 111 -8.07 -9.11 -11.83
N LYS A 112 -7.55 -9.21 -10.61
CA LYS A 112 -7.82 -10.35 -9.72
C LYS A 112 -9.24 -10.32 -9.15
N ASN A 113 -9.93 -9.18 -9.20
CA ASN A 113 -11.31 -9.07 -8.75
C ASN A 113 -12.27 -9.53 -9.85
N THR A 114 -12.63 -10.80 -9.82
CA THR A 114 -13.54 -11.44 -10.78
C THR A 114 -14.95 -10.86 -10.77
N SER A 115 -15.36 -10.16 -9.70
CA SER A 115 -16.66 -9.47 -9.68
C SER A 115 -16.70 -8.26 -10.61
N PHE A 116 -15.55 -7.64 -10.89
CA PHE A 116 -15.45 -6.51 -11.81
C PHE A 116 -14.92 -6.89 -13.18
N VAL A 117 -13.96 -7.83 -13.22
CA VAL A 117 -13.17 -8.16 -14.42
C VAL A 117 -13.11 -9.69 -14.56
N PRO A 118 -14.21 -10.38 -14.96
CA PRO A 118 -14.23 -11.83 -15.06
C PRO A 118 -13.45 -12.33 -16.29
N GLY A 119 -12.12 -12.33 -16.20
CA GLY A 119 -11.24 -12.88 -17.25
C GLY A 119 -11.23 -12.08 -18.56
N THR A 120 -11.61 -10.79 -18.52
CA THR A 120 -11.61 -9.95 -19.73
C THR A 120 -10.18 -9.72 -20.25
N THR A 121 -10.05 -9.71 -21.56
CA THR A 121 -8.82 -9.39 -22.27
C THR A 121 -8.90 -8.07 -23.02
N GLU A 122 -10.09 -7.47 -23.09
CA GLU A 122 -10.32 -6.17 -23.71
C GLU A 122 -10.08 -5.05 -22.68
N PHE A 123 -9.12 -4.20 -22.98
CA PHE A 123 -8.78 -3.06 -22.16
C PHE A 123 -8.22 -1.90 -22.98
N VAL A 124 -8.37 -0.71 -22.44
CA VAL A 124 -7.67 0.50 -22.87
C VAL A 124 -6.65 0.84 -21.79
N SER A 125 -5.41 1.12 -22.16
CA SER A 125 -4.41 1.63 -21.22
C SER A 125 -3.56 2.71 -21.89
N SER A 126 -3.23 3.74 -21.13
CA SER A 126 -2.36 4.82 -21.59
C SER A 126 -1.77 5.58 -20.41
N THR A 127 -0.75 6.38 -20.73
CA THR A 127 -0.29 7.45 -19.86
C THR A 127 -1.04 8.74 -20.21
N PHE A 128 -1.09 9.68 -19.28
CA PHE A 128 -1.68 11.00 -19.51
C PHE A 128 -0.93 12.08 -18.74
N THR A 129 -1.06 13.32 -19.19
CA THR A 129 -0.55 14.50 -18.47
C THR A 129 -1.59 14.92 -17.43
N PRO A 130 -1.29 14.82 -16.13
CA PRO A 130 -2.24 15.24 -15.11
C PRO A 130 -2.56 16.74 -15.17
N PRO A 131 -3.73 17.17 -14.68
CA PRO A 131 -4.07 18.59 -14.59
C PRO A 131 -2.98 19.39 -13.85
N GLY A 132 -2.61 20.55 -14.39
CA GLY A 132 -1.57 21.42 -13.80
C GLY A 132 -0.12 20.92 -13.98
N GLN A 133 0.11 19.81 -14.66
CA GLN A 133 1.45 19.26 -14.90
C GLN A 133 1.87 19.35 -16.38
N SER A 134 3.17 19.15 -16.63
CA SER A 134 3.79 19.30 -17.97
C SER A 134 4.23 17.97 -18.61
N ARG A 135 4.18 16.86 -17.86
CA ARG A 135 4.67 15.54 -18.28
C ARG A 135 3.56 14.51 -18.18
N ALA A 136 3.63 13.47 -19.00
CA ALA A 136 2.74 12.31 -18.93
C ALA A 136 3.07 11.41 -17.72
N SER A 137 2.91 11.95 -16.51
CA SER A 137 3.24 11.34 -15.23
C SER A 137 2.07 10.56 -14.62
N GLY A 138 0.89 10.60 -15.24
CA GLY A 138 -0.28 9.82 -14.86
C GLY A 138 -0.42 8.54 -15.69
N MET A 139 -1.09 7.53 -15.12
CA MET A 139 -1.41 6.27 -15.79
C MET A 139 -2.88 5.92 -15.63
N MET A 140 -3.48 5.34 -16.67
CA MET A 140 -4.83 4.81 -16.60
C MET A 140 -4.99 3.47 -17.31
N THR A 141 -5.94 2.67 -16.83
CA THR A 141 -6.45 1.53 -17.56
C THR A 141 -7.93 1.33 -17.29
N VAL A 142 -8.64 0.86 -18.31
CA VAL A 142 -10.06 0.54 -18.27
C VAL A 142 -10.27 -0.81 -18.91
N TYR A 143 -10.95 -1.69 -18.21
CA TYR A 143 -11.35 -3.02 -18.66
C TYR A 143 -12.81 -3.03 -19.06
N ALA A 144 -13.12 -3.65 -20.19
CA ALA A 144 -14.49 -4.05 -20.48
C ALA A 144 -14.88 -5.21 -19.55
N SER A 145 -16.08 -5.19 -19.00
CA SER A 145 -16.61 -6.27 -18.17
C SER A 145 -17.63 -7.07 -18.97
N SER A 146 -17.41 -8.37 -19.08
CA SER A 146 -18.19 -9.28 -19.94
C SER A 146 -19.21 -10.14 -19.19
N GLY A 147 -19.38 -9.96 -17.87
CA GLY A 147 -20.14 -10.92 -17.04
C GLY A 147 -20.71 -10.42 -15.71
N GLY A 148 -21.16 -9.17 -15.61
CA GLY A 148 -21.74 -8.63 -14.36
C GLY A 148 -22.66 -7.43 -14.57
N ASP A 149 -22.97 -6.71 -13.48
CA ASP A 149 -23.83 -5.52 -13.47
C ASP A 149 -23.22 -4.29 -14.17
N PHE A 150 -21.94 -4.37 -14.53
CA PHE A 150 -21.15 -3.27 -15.07
C PHE A 150 -20.66 -3.61 -16.47
N LYS A 151 -20.53 -2.60 -17.34
CA LYS A 151 -19.94 -2.74 -18.68
C LYS A 151 -18.45 -2.44 -18.69
N ALA A 152 -17.99 -1.59 -17.78
CA ALA A 152 -16.58 -1.25 -17.68
C ALA A 152 -16.18 -0.90 -16.26
N THR A 153 -14.90 -1.10 -15.97
CA THR A 153 -14.26 -0.61 -14.75
C THR A 153 -12.84 -0.17 -15.07
N GLY A 154 -12.35 0.84 -14.39
CA GLY A 154 -11.02 1.35 -14.62
C GLY A 154 -10.43 2.03 -13.41
N ILE A 155 -9.14 2.30 -13.53
CA ILE A 155 -8.36 3.09 -12.59
C ILE A 155 -7.56 4.14 -13.34
N ALA A 156 -7.44 5.32 -12.76
CA ALA A 156 -6.47 6.34 -13.15
C ALA A 156 -5.69 6.77 -11.91
N MET A 157 -4.40 7.07 -12.07
CA MET A 157 -3.53 7.49 -10.98
C MET A 157 -2.60 8.61 -11.45
N MET A 158 -2.36 9.59 -10.58
CA MET A 158 -1.47 10.71 -10.82
C MET A 158 -0.68 11.09 -9.54
N PRO A 159 0.52 11.68 -9.69
CA PRO A 159 1.29 12.16 -8.56
C PRO A 159 0.78 13.51 -8.06
N LEU A 160 0.99 13.78 -6.77
CA LEU A 160 0.59 14.99 -6.07
C LEU A 160 1.56 15.30 -4.92
N ASN A 161 2.75 15.82 -5.20
CA ASN A 161 3.70 16.32 -4.19
C ASN A 161 3.96 15.35 -3.02
N GLY A 162 4.42 14.12 -3.28
CA GLY A 162 4.59 13.09 -2.23
C GLY A 162 3.32 12.32 -1.87
N TRP A 163 2.18 12.71 -2.46
CA TRP A 163 0.91 11.99 -2.42
C TRP A 163 0.55 11.41 -3.78
N LEU A 164 -0.41 10.50 -3.77
CA LEU A 164 -1.03 9.98 -4.98
C LEU A 164 -2.52 10.24 -4.95
N ALA A 165 -3.05 10.66 -6.09
CA ALA A 165 -4.48 10.67 -6.35
C ALA A 165 -4.82 9.50 -7.27
N LYS A 166 -5.79 8.68 -6.88
CA LYS A 166 -6.30 7.55 -7.66
C LYS A 166 -7.80 7.70 -7.83
N VAL A 167 -8.29 7.50 -9.05
CA VAL A 167 -9.73 7.39 -9.32
C VAL A 167 -10.01 5.94 -9.70
N ARG A 168 -10.94 5.29 -9.01
CA ARG A 168 -11.59 4.07 -9.49
C ARG A 168 -12.95 4.45 -10.07
N PHE A 169 -13.22 4.00 -11.27
CA PHE A 169 -14.44 4.31 -12.01
C PHE A 169 -15.06 3.01 -12.50
N THR A 170 -16.29 2.73 -12.08
CA THR A 170 -17.05 1.54 -12.50
C THR A 170 -18.42 2.01 -13.00
N SER A 171 -18.85 1.54 -14.18
CA SER A 171 -20.09 1.99 -14.82
C SER A 171 -20.86 0.84 -15.45
N ALA A 172 -22.19 0.89 -15.31
CA ALA A 172 -23.11 0.01 -16.00
C ALA A 172 -23.43 0.47 -17.44
N GLU A 173 -23.09 1.70 -17.80
CA GLU A 173 -23.52 2.31 -19.06
C GLU A 173 -22.39 2.47 -20.06
N LEU A 174 -21.24 2.96 -19.58
CA LEU A 174 -20.10 3.29 -20.41
C LEU A 174 -19.33 2.04 -20.84
N THR A 175 -18.98 1.98 -22.12
CA THR A 175 -17.98 1.04 -22.64
C THR A 175 -16.57 1.39 -22.12
N ALA A 176 -15.61 0.49 -22.29
CA ALA A 176 -14.23 0.74 -21.87
C ALA A 176 -13.62 1.98 -22.57
N LEU A 177 -13.95 2.19 -23.84
CA LEU A 177 -13.46 3.35 -24.61
C LEU A 177 -14.08 4.66 -24.14
N GLU A 178 -15.40 4.70 -23.93
CA GLU A 178 -16.10 5.89 -23.43
C GLU A 178 -15.66 6.26 -22.02
N MET A 179 -15.49 5.26 -21.15
CA MET A 179 -14.98 5.47 -19.80
C MET A 179 -13.53 5.97 -19.81
N ALA A 180 -12.67 5.44 -20.69
CA ALA A 180 -11.30 5.94 -20.84
C ALA A 180 -11.27 7.41 -21.30
N ALA A 181 -12.18 7.81 -22.20
CA ALA A 181 -12.32 9.19 -22.63
C ALA A 181 -12.85 10.12 -21.52
N ALA A 182 -13.68 9.58 -20.60
CA ALA A 182 -14.27 10.35 -19.50
C ALA A 182 -13.32 10.57 -18.30
N LEU A 183 -12.31 9.73 -18.11
CA LEU A 183 -11.40 9.81 -16.95
C LEU A 183 -10.63 11.14 -16.85
N GLN A 184 -10.10 11.66 -17.97
CA GLN A 184 -9.35 12.92 -17.95
C GLN A 184 -10.25 14.14 -17.65
N PRO A 185 -11.43 14.31 -18.29
CA PRO A 185 -12.39 15.34 -17.90
C PRO A 185 -12.81 15.28 -16.43
N ILE A 186 -13.02 14.07 -15.89
CA ILE A 186 -13.32 13.86 -14.47
C ILE A 186 -12.19 14.36 -13.58
N LEU A 187 -10.94 13.98 -13.89
CA LEU A 187 -9.78 14.46 -13.15
C LEU A 187 -9.64 15.98 -13.25
N ALA A 188 -9.91 16.58 -14.42
CA ALA A 188 -9.86 18.03 -14.61
C ALA A 188 -10.96 18.80 -13.84
N ALA A 189 -12.06 18.14 -13.47
CA ALA A 189 -13.14 18.75 -12.69
C ALA A 189 -12.84 18.79 -11.17
N VAL A 190 -11.85 18.04 -10.70
CA VAL A 190 -11.33 18.19 -9.33
C VAL A 190 -10.50 19.46 -9.25
N THR A 191 -10.67 20.23 -8.19
CA THR A 191 -9.85 21.42 -7.96
C THR A 191 -8.57 21.03 -7.24
N TRP A 192 -7.49 20.95 -8.01
CA TRP A 192 -6.15 20.61 -7.53
C TRP A 192 -5.42 21.84 -6.96
N PRO A 193 -4.43 21.66 -6.07
CA PRO A 193 -3.57 22.76 -5.65
C PRO A 193 -2.80 23.35 -6.84
N GLU A 194 -2.49 24.66 -6.77
CA GLU A 194 -1.86 25.40 -7.88
C GLU A 194 -0.46 24.89 -8.25
N ASN A 195 0.30 24.45 -7.25
CA ASN A 195 1.69 24.04 -7.41
C ASN A 195 1.82 22.51 -7.28
N ILE A 196 1.54 21.78 -8.36
CA ILE A 196 1.80 20.34 -8.43
C ILE A 196 3.13 20.11 -9.13
N LEU A 197 4.08 19.51 -8.42
CA LEU A 197 5.34 19.05 -8.99
C LEU A 197 5.05 17.97 -10.03
N SER A 198 5.55 18.18 -11.24
CA SER A 198 5.45 17.17 -12.29
C SER A 198 6.35 15.99 -11.94
N GLY A 199 5.75 14.82 -11.73
CA GLY A 199 6.49 13.57 -11.58
C GLY A 199 7.27 13.18 -12.84
N PRO A 200 8.12 12.14 -12.78
CA PRO A 200 8.73 11.57 -13.97
C PRO A 200 7.64 11.05 -14.94
N VAL A 201 7.99 10.94 -16.22
CA VAL A 201 7.10 10.29 -17.20
C VAL A 201 6.80 8.88 -16.72
N ALA A 202 5.52 8.54 -16.62
CA ALA A 202 5.12 7.25 -16.13
C ALA A 202 5.39 6.18 -17.21
N VAL A 203 5.99 5.07 -16.80
CA VAL A 203 6.28 3.94 -17.68
C VAL A 203 5.71 2.68 -17.04
N PRO A 204 4.94 1.85 -17.78
CA PRO A 204 4.39 0.61 -17.23
C PRO A 204 5.47 -0.31 -16.67
N VAL A 205 5.22 -0.87 -15.49
CA VAL A 205 6.13 -1.82 -14.83
C VAL A 205 6.26 -3.07 -15.69
N GLN A 206 7.48 -3.37 -16.11
CA GLN A 206 7.79 -4.59 -16.86
C GLN A 206 8.28 -5.70 -15.93
N PRO A 207 8.17 -6.98 -16.35
CA PRO A 207 8.86 -8.06 -15.66
C PRO A 207 10.38 -7.81 -15.61
N CYS A 208 11.01 -8.11 -14.48
CA CYS A 208 12.45 -8.08 -14.37
C CYS A 208 13.08 -9.15 -15.27
N LYS A 209 14.22 -8.83 -15.89
CA LYS A 209 14.95 -9.76 -16.80
C LYS A 209 15.32 -11.10 -16.16
N ASN A 210 15.49 -11.14 -14.84
CA ASN A 210 15.92 -12.32 -14.09
C ASN A 210 15.09 -12.47 -12.81
N LYS A 211 14.95 -13.70 -12.32
CA LYS A 211 14.35 -14.01 -11.01
C LYS A 211 15.30 -13.66 -9.87
N LEU A 212 14.79 -13.14 -8.75
CA LEU A 212 15.55 -13.01 -7.50
C LEU A 212 15.90 -14.39 -6.91
N LYS A 213 17.08 -14.49 -6.29
CA LYS A 213 17.47 -15.66 -5.52
C LYS A 213 16.95 -15.51 -4.08
N LEU A 214 15.74 -16.03 -3.86
CA LEU A 214 15.06 -15.99 -2.55
C LEU A 214 15.21 -17.33 -1.82
N THR A 215 15.04 -17.32 -0.50
CA THR A 215 15.09 -18.54 0.30
C THR A 215 14.06 -18.55 1.43
N GLU A 216 13.58 -19.75 1.73
CA GLU A 216 12.76 -20.02 2.93
C GLU A 216 13.61 -20.24 4.19
N LYS A 217 14.94 -20.29 4.06
CA LYS A 217 15.87 -20.59 5.17
C LYS A 217 16.62 -19.33 5.62
N VAL A 218 15.90 -18.42 6.26
CA VAL A 218 16.46 -17.19 6.85
C VAL A 218 16.60 -17.29 8.37
N LYS A 219 17.54 -16.54 8.94
CA LYS A 219 17.70 -16.37 10.39
C LYS A 219 17.74 -14.88 10.70
N ARG A 220 17.02 -14.47 11.75
CA ARG A 220 17.19 -13.15 12.38
C ARG A 220 18.56 -13.07 13.02
N ILE A 221 19.22 -11.95 12.83
CA ILE A 221 20.47 -11.59 13.51
C ILE A 221 20.07 -10.85 14.78
N LYS A 222 20.67 -11.21 15.94
CA LYS A 222 20.43 -10.50 17.21
C LYS A 222 20.81 -9.03 17.00
N PRO A 223 19.89 -8.08 17.18
CA PRO A 223 20.18 -6.68 16.92
C PRO A 223 20.99 -6.08 18.07
N THR A 224 21.85 -5.12 17.75
CA THR A 224 22.60 -4.28 18.70
C THR A 224 22.06 -2.85 18.68
N MET A 225 22.44 -2.02 19.66
CA MET A 225 22.09 -0.59 19.66
C MET A 225 22.58 0.13 18.39
N ALA A 226 23.76 -0.24 17.89
CA ALA A 226 24.29 0.29 16.63
C ALA A 226 23.39 -0.10 15.44
N ASP A 227 22.87 -1.32 15.41
CA ASP A 227 21.95 -1.77 14.35
C ASP A 227 20.64 -0.97 14.37
N ALA A 228 20.11 -0.67 15.55
CA ALA A 228 18.90 0.16 15.68
C ALA A 228 19.13 1.58 15.19
N LEU A 229 20.28 2.20 15.52
CA LEU A 229 20.61 3.55 15.06
C LEU A 229 20.82 3.61 13.55
N ILE A 230 21.59 2.67 12.98
CA ILE A 230 21.77 2.55 11.53
C ILE A 230 20.42 2.32 10.85
N GLY A 231 19.59 1.45 11.42
CA GLY A 231 18.23 1.20 10.98
C GLY A 231 17.40 2.48 10.91
N GLY A 232 17.37 3.27 11.99
CA GLY A 232 16.68 4.55 12.04
C GLY A 232 17.16 5.53 10.96
N LEU A 233 18.47 5.63 10.75
CA LEU A 233 19.05 6.44 9.68
C LEU A 233 18.67 5.94 8.28
N LEU A 234 18.60 4.62 8.07
CA LEU A 234 18.09 4.05 6.82
C LEU A 234 16.61 4.41 6.60
N GLY A 235 15.81 4.50 7.67
CA GLY A 235 14.45 5.02 7.62
C GLY A 235 14.39 6.47 7.13
N VAL A 236 15.35 7.33 7.53
CA VAL A 236 15.46 8.71 7.02
C VAL A 236 15.88 8.72 5.54
N ALA A 237 16.80 7.85 5.15
CA ALA A 237 17.26 7.72 3.76
C ALA A 237 16.11 7.28 2.82
N ALA A 238 15.25 6.38 3.29
CA ALA A 238 14.06 5.95 2.55
C ALA A 238 13.08 7.10 2.27
N GLU A 239 13.02 8.12 3.12
CA GLU A 239 12.20 9.32 2.93
C GLU A 239 12.89 10.40 2.08
N THR A 240 14.19 10.58 2.26
CA THR A 240 14.96 11.65 1.59
C THR A 240 15.27 11.37 0.12
N ASP A 241 14.99 10.17 -0.38
CA ASP A 241 14.92 9.90 -1.83
C ASP A 241 13.81 10.71 -2.56
N GLY A 242 12.99 11.47 -1.82
CA GLY A 242 12.09 12.52 -2.36
C GLY A 242 12.66 13.95 -2.41
N THR A 243 13.93 14.19 -2.05
CA THR A 243 14.51 15.55 -2.10
C THR A 243 15.18 15.89 -3.44
N ILE A 244 14.94 17.12 -3.87
CA ILE A 244 15.14 17.70 -5.20
C ILE A 244 16.64 17.87 -5.52
N VAL A 245 17.29 16.78 -5.91
CA VAL A 245 18.42 16.78 -6.84
C VAL A 245 18.07 15.72 -7.88
N GLU A 246 18.38 15.98 -9.15
CA GLU A 246 18.12 15.13 -10.32
C GLU A 246 18.79 13.74 -10.21
N LYS A 247 18.41 12.95 -9.20
CA LYS A 247 18.67 11.51 -9.14
C LYS A 247 17.83 10.88 -10.24
N GLU A 248 18.45 10.01 -11.03
CA GLU A 248 17.75 9.21 -12.02
C GLU A 248 16.49 8.59 -11.40
N ALA A 249 15.33 8.83 -12.02
CA ALA A 249 14.07 8.30 -11.53
C ALA A 249 14.16 6.78 -11.37
N ILE A 250 13.81 6.27 -10.19
CA ILE A 250 13.87 4.83 -9.91
C ILE A 250 12.88 4.11 -10.84
N VAL A 251 13.39 3.20 -11.66
CA VAL A 251 12.56 2.37 -12.53
C VAL A 251 12.31 1.03 -11.85
N TYR A 252 11.06 0.74 -11.52
CA TYR A 252 10.67 -0.54 -10.94
C TYR A 252 10.40 -1.58 -12.02
N CYS A 253 10.85 -2.81 -11.76
CA CYS A 253 10.40 -4.00 -12.48
C CYS A 253 9.78 -5.00 -11.50
N ARG A 254 8.84 -5.82 -11.97
CA ARG A 254 8.19 -6.87 -11.16
C ARG A 254 8.98 -8.18 -11.26
N ASP A 255 9.32 -8.80 -10.14
CA ASP A 255 10.00 -10.10 -10.18
C ASP A 255 9.11 -11.14 -10.88
N PRO A 256 9.64 -11.92 -11.84
CA PRO A 256 8.83 -12.82 -12.66
C PRO A 256 8.48 -14.14 -11.95
N GLN A 257 8.81 -14.28 -10.66
CA GLN A 257 8.36 -15.41 -9.85
C GLN A 257 6.91 -15.23 -9.40
N ASP A 258 6.19 -16.35 -9.33
CA ASP A 258 4.85 -16.37 -8.75
C ASP A 258 4.94 -16.50 -7.22
N PHE A 259 4.33 -15.54 -6.52
CA PHE A 259 4.23 -15.50 -5.07
C PHE A 259 2.77 -15.53 -4.60
N GLY A 260 1.86 -16.04 -5.45
CA GLY A 260 0.43 -16.12 -5.19
C GLY A 260 -0.22 -14.74 -5.13
N GLN A 261 -0.69 -14.36 -3.95
CA GLN A 261 -1.34 -13.05 -3.76
C GLN A 261 -0.37 -11.87 -3.82
N PHE A 262 0.93 -12.11 -3.66
CA PHE A 262 1.96 -11.08 -3.58
C PHE A 262 2.62 -10.79 -4.93
N SER A 263 3.22 -9.60 -5.05
CA SER A 263 4.11 -9.23 -6.14
C SER A 263 5.31 -8.48 -5.55
N ALA A 264 6.52 -8.87 -5.94
CA ALA A 264 7.75 -8.24 -5.51
C ALA A 264 8.28 -7.30 -6.60
N TYR A 265 8.61 -6.07 -6.22
CA TYR A 265 9.09 -5.02 -7.10
C TYR A 265 10.56 -4.72 -6.80
N ARG A 266 11.35 -4.43 -7.83
CA ARG A 266 12.79 -4.24 -7.71
C ARG A 266 13.20 -2.93 -8.35
N ALA A 267 13.66 -2.00 -7.51
CA ALA A 267 14.27 -0.75 -7.96
C ALA A 267 15.45 -1.05 -8.89
N ASN A 268 15.40 -0.53 -10.11
CA ASN A 268 16.42 -0.68 -11.15
C ASN A 268 16.87 -2.13 -11.38
N GLY A 269 15.98 -3.10 -11.17
CA GLY A 269 16.30 -4.53 -11.28
C GLY A 269 17.31 -5.03 -10.25
N SER A 270 17.45 -4.37 -9.09
CA SER A 270 18.33 -4.75 -7.99
C SER A 270 18.24 -6.23 -7.66
N LYS A 271 19.38 -6.87 -7.40
CA LYS A 271 19.45 -8.29 -6.98
C LYS A 271 19.51 -8.45 -5.46
N ASN A 272 19.54 -7.33 -4.75
CA ASN A 272 19.89 -7.26 -3.33
C ASN A 272 18.70 -6.86 -2.46
N GLY A 273 17.51 -6.76 -3.03
CA GLY A 273 16.33 -6.33 -2.30
C GLY A 273 15.09 -6.30 -3.16
N TYR A 274 13.94 -6.15 -2.52
CA TYR A 274 12.65 -5.93 -3.18
C TYR A 274 11.70 -5.18 -2.26
N ILE A 275 10.68 -4.60 -2.89
CA ILE A 275 9.52 -3.98 -2.25
C ILE A 275 8.33 -4.90 -2.44
N LEU A 276 7.51 -5.01 -1.41
CA LEU A 276 6.29 -5.78 -1.36
C LEU A 276 5.14 -4.84 -0.93
N PRO A 277 4.35 -4.34 -1.88
CA PRO A 277 3.18 -3.52 -1.57
C PRO A 277 2.18 -4.27 -0.70
N LEU A 278 1.64 -3.59 0.31
CA LEU A 278 0.59 -4.08 1.20
C LEU A 278 -0.76 -3.52 0.73
N GLY A 279 -1.17 -3.95 -0.47
CA GLY A 279 -2.30 -3.35 -1.19
C GLY A 279 -1.88 -2.14 -2.03
N ASP A 280 -2.86 -1.34 -2.48
CA ASP A 280 -2.67 -0.24 -3.43
C ASP A 280 -2.91 1.15 -2.81
N ALA A 281 -2.68 1.26 -1.50
CA ALA A 281 -2.91 2.45 -0.66
C ALA A 281 -1.62 2.92 0.03
N GLY A 282 -0.50 2.92 -0.71
CA GLY A 282 0.72 3.61 -0.30
C GLY A 282 1.57 2.93 0.78
N ARG A 283 1.18 1.77 1.31
CA ARG A 283 1.94 1.03 2.34
C ARG A 283 2.72 -0.14 1.73
N ALA A 284 3.95 -0.37 2.17
CA ALA A 284 4.77 -1.45 1.65
C ALA A 284 5.72 -2.02 2.70
N LEU A 285 6.11 -3.28 2.51
CA LEU A 285 7.32 -3.81 3.12
C LEU A 285 8.47 -3.63 2.15
N SER A 286 9.67 -3.37 2.65
CA SER A 286 10.88 -3.41 1.85
C SER A 286 11.93 -4.25 2.55
N ILE A 287 12.83 -4.81 1.74
CA ILE A 287 14.03 -5.46 2.25
C ILE A 287 15.17 -5.18 1.29
N SER A 288 16.29 -4.71 1.82
CA SER A 288 17.50 -4.41 1.05
C SER A 288 18.74 -4.87 1.79
N GLN A 289 19.80 -5.19 1.03
CA GLN A 289 21.07 -5.54 1.61
C GLN A 289 21.65 -4.33 2.35
N ASN A 290 21.93 -4.50 3.64
CA ASN A 290 22.55 -3.49 4.47
C ASN A 290 24.08 -3.62 4.37
N GLU A 291 24.67 -2.83 3.47
CA GLU A 291 26.12 -2.78 3.27
C GLU A 291 26.85 -2.20 4.50
N ALA A 292 26.18 -1.32 5.27
CA ALA A 292 26.76 -0.62 6.42
C ALA A 292 26.71 -1.44 7.73
N GLY A 293 25.67 -2.27 7.92
CA GLY A 293 25.43 -3.00 9.19
C GLY A 293 26.53 -4.02 9.56
N GLY A 294 27.35 -4.45 8.60
CA GLY A 294 28.49 -5.32 8.88
C GLY A 294 29.73 -4.59 9.42
N LEU A 295 29.81 -3.26 9.23
CA LEU A 295 31.02 -2.48 9.51
C LEU A 295 31.19 -2.11 10.98
N ILE A 296 30.10 -2.00 11.75
CA ILE A 296 30.12 -1.42 13.11
C ILE A 296 30.12 -2.47 14.24
N GLY A 297 30.00 -3.77 13.93
CA GLY A 297 29.94 -4.85 14.94
C GLY A 297 30.80 -6.09 14.65
N GLY A 298 31.72 -6.03 13.68
CA GLY A 298 32.60 -7.16 13.33
C GLY A 298 31.89 -8.40 12.76
N SER A 299 30.58 -8.32 12.48
CA SER A 299 29.81 -9.46 12.00
C SER A 299 30.16 -9.79 10.55
N LYS A 300 30.57 -11.04 10.31
CA LYS A 300 30.91 -11.53 8.97
C LYS A 300 29.65 -12.06 8.28
N GLY A 301 29.21 -11.42 7.20
CA GLY A 301 28.14 -11.93 6.34
C GLY A 301 27.23 -10.84 5.78
N LYS A 302 26.47 -11.18 4.73
CA LYS A 302 25.45 -10.29 4.19
C LYS A 302 24.30 -10.14 5.18
N ARG A 303 23.82 -8.91 5.32
CA ARG A 303 22.68 -8.55 6.15
C ARG A 303 21.61 -7.93 5.27
N TYR A 304 20.36 -8.21 5.58
CA TYR A 304 19.20 -7.70 4.85
C TYR A 304 18.23 -7.09 5.84
N THR A 305 17.99 -5.78 5.75
CA THR A 305 17.16 -5.05 6.70
C THR A 305 15.71 -5.04 6.23
N PRO A 306 14.77 -5.69 6.95
CA PRO A 306 13.36 -5.55 6.68
C PRO A 306 12.85 -4.20 7.21
N MET A 307 12.02 -3.53 6.42
CA MET A 307 11.33 -2.31 6.81
C MET A 307 9.84 -2.43 6.51
N ASN A 308 9.01 -1.84 7.36
CA ASN A 308 7.59 -1.62 7.12
C ASN A 308 7.35 -0.13 6.95
N MET A 309 7.11 0.26 5.70
CA MET A 309 6.93 1.64 5.29
C MET A 309 5.44 1.96 5.34
N GLN A 310 5.04 2.71 6.38
CA GLN A 310 3.68 3.17 6.59
C GLN A 310 3.47 4.58 6.04
N LEU A 311 2.30 5.14 6.28
CA LEU A 311 1.94 6.46 5.75
C LEU A 311 2.54 7.61 6.54
N ASP A 312 3.00 7.40 7.77
CA ASP A 312 3.55 8.43 8.64
C ASP A 312 4.86 8.03 9.32
N GLN A 313 5.31 6.81 9.11
CA GLN A 313 6.55 6.30 9.68
C GLN A 313 7.12 5.12 8.88
N THR A 314 8.42 4.90 9.01
CA THR A 314 9.08 3.66 8.59
C THR A 314 9.54 2.90 9.83
N ILE A 315 9.07 1.66 9.99
CA ILE A 315 9.45 0.77 11.10
C ILE A 315 10.54 -0.19 10.63
N ILE A 316 11.58 -0.34 11.43
CA ILE A 316 12.76 -1.15 11.13
C ILE A 316 12.79 -2.40 12.02
N TYR A 317 13.14 -3.53 11.42
CA TYR A 317 13.18 -4.83 12.08
C TYR A 317 14.61 -5.40 12.08
N PRO A 318 14.90 -6.43 12.90
CA PRO A 318 16.21 -7.06 12.94
C PRO A 318 16.62 -7.61 11.57
N ASP A 319 17.91 -7.44 11.26
CA ASP A 319 18.49 -7.93 10.02
C ASP A 319 18.29 -9.44 9.84
N LEU A 320 18.10 -9.85 8.59
CA LEU A 320 18.12 -11.24 8.17
C LEU A 320 19.46 -11.56 7.51
N ASN A 321 19.94 -12.79 7.72
CA ASN A 321 21.20 -13.23 7.12
C ASN A 321 21.10 -13.55 5.61
N LYS A 322 19.90 -13.59 5.05
CA LYS A 322 19.61 -13.90 3.64
C LYS A 322 18.34 -13.20 3.19
N LEU A 323 18.18 -13.04 1.87
CA LEU A 323 17.00 -12.46 1.25
C LEU A 323 15.80 -13.45 1.32
N PRO A 324 14.73 -13.13 2.08
CA PRO A 324 13.58 -14.02 2.30
C PRO A 324 12.61 -14.00 1.12
N THR A 325 11.71 -14.98 1.05
CA THR A 325 10.51 -14.89 0.21
C THR A 325 9.50 -13.86 0.75
N PRO A 326 8.56 -13.34 -0.08
CA PRO A 326 7.57 -12.36 0.38
C PRO A 326 6.76 -12.80 1.61
N ARG A 327 6.41 -14.09 1.69
CA ARG A 327 5.70 -14.66 2.85
C ARG A 327 6.53 -14.54 4.14
N LEU A 328 7.82 -14.84 4.07
CA LEU A 328 8.70 -14.71 5.23
C LEU A 328 9.02 -13.26 5.56
N LEU A 329 9.08 -12.36 4.58
CA LEU A 329 9.20 -10.92 4.85
C LEU A 329 7.98 -10.40 5.63
N LEU A 330 6.77 -10.79 5.22
CA LEU A 330 5.54 -10.45 5.94
C LEU A 330 5.56 -11.01 7.37
N ALA A 331 5.95 -12.27 7.56
CA ALA A 331 6.07 -12.85 8.90
C ALA A 331 7.15 -12.14 9.73
N ALA A 332 8.29 -11.78 9.11
CA ALA A 332 9.40 -11.13 9.80
C ALA A 332 9.05 -9.73 10.32
N THR A 333 8.08 -9.06 9.69
CA THR A 333 7.61 -7.70 9.99
C THR A 333 6.27 -7.66 10.73
N GLY A 334 5.65 -8.81 11.00
CA GLY A 334 4.42 -8.93 11.79
C GLY A 334 4.63 -9.06 13.30
N ASP A 335 5.87 -9.24 13.76
CA ASP A 335 6.21 -9.44 15.17
C ASP A 335 6.50 -8.12 15.90
N ALA A 336 6.30 -8.07 17.22
CA ALA A 336 6.63 -6.94 18.11
C ALA A 336 8.14 -6.65 18.27
N ALA A 337 8.97 -7.14 17.34
CA ALA A 337 10.42 -7.07 17.39
C ALA A 337 10.98 -5.83 16.68
N ALA A 338 10.21 -4.76 16.50
CA ALA A 338 10.70 -3.52 15.92
C ALA A 338 11.90 -3.00 16.73
N ILE A 339 13.00 -2.68 16.05
CA ILE A 339 14.24 -2.22 16.70
C ILE A 339 14.39 -0.70 16.61
N SER A 340 13.73 -0.08 15.65
CA SER A 340 13.68 1.36 15.50
C SER A 340 12.47 1.75 14.66
N SER A 341 12.04 3.00 14.77
CA SER A 341 11.09 3.62 13.85
C SER A 341 11.51 5.05 13.56
N THR A 342 11.29 5.50 12.34
CA THR A 342 11.53 6.88 11.92
C THR A 342 10.19 7.50 11.56
N THR A 343 9.83 8.63 12.18
CA THR A 343 8.64 9.40 11.76
C THR A 343 8.92 10.10 10.45
N THR A 344 7.93 10.07 9.58
CA THR A 344 8.04 10.57 8.22
C THR A 344 6.95 11.55 7.86
N TRP A 345 6.04 11.79 8.82
CA TRP A 345 5.02 12.83 8.76
C TRP A 345 4.86 13.50 10.13
N PRO A 346 4.67 14.84 10.21
CA PRO A 346 4.71 15.79 9.08
C PRO A 346 6.11 15.95 8.47
N GLU A 347 6.16 16.38 7.22
CA GLU A 347 7.44 16.64 6.55
C GLU A 347 8.27 17.66 7.33
N GLY A 348 9.58 17.40 7.45
CA GLY A 348 10.50 18.23 8.24
C GLY A 348 10.51 17.93 9.74
N ASP A 349 9.62 17.07 10.25
CA ASP A 349 9.59 16.62 11.65
C ASP A 349 9.95 15.14 11.77
N THR A 350 11.25 14.86 11.59
CA THR A 350 11.80 13.50 11.63
C THR A 350 12.34 13.17 13.02
N THR A 351 11.69 12.21 13.66
CA THR A 351 12.07 11.63 14.95
C THR A 351 12.48 10.17 14.73
N ILE A 352 13.66 9.81 15.21
CA ILE A 352 14.12 8.40 15.25
C ILE A 352 13.89 7.88 16.66
N ASN A 353 13.04 6.87 16.80
CA ASN A 353 12.85 6.12 18.04
C ASN A 353 13.69 4.84 18.01
N ILE A 354 14.37 4.55 19.11
CA ILE A 354 15.17 3.34 19.29
C ILE A 354 14.45 2.40 20.24
N GLY A 355 14.18 1.18 19.79
CA GLY A 355 13.34 0.19 20.51
C GLY A 355 14.13 -0.89 21.25
N ILE A 356 15.45 -0.82 21.28
CA ILE A 356 16.31 -1.78 22.00
C ILE A 356 16.70 -1.17 23.35
N SER A 357 16.51 -1.92 24.45
CA SER A 357 16.98 -1.55 25.79
C SER A 357 18.32 -2.22 26.11
N GLU A 358 19.21 -1.49 26.82
CA GLU A 358 20.56 -1.95 27.18
C GLU A 358 20.60 -3.24 28.04
N GLU A 359 19.53 -3.61 28.74
CA GLU A 359 19.48 -4.81 29.61
C GLU A 359 19.66 -6.17 28.91
N ASN A 360 19.69 -6.22 27.57
CA ASN A 360 19.82 -7.46 26.80
C ASN A 360 21.25 -7.75 26.25
N GLU A 361 22.24 -6.92 26.59
CA GLU A 361 23.64 -7.14 26.19
C GLU A 361 24.40 -8.11 27.10
N ASP A 362 24.00 -8.28 28.37
CA ASP A 362 24.74 -9.07 29.38
C ASP A 362 24.11 -10.42 29.78
N ARG A 363 23.32 -11.06 28.91
CA ARG A 363 22.82 -12.44 29.12
C ARG A 363 23.10 -13.38 27.97
#